data_AF-A0A3D1XNG1-F1
#
_entry.id   AF-A0A3D1XNG1-F1
#
_cell.length_a   1.000
_cell.length_b   1.000
_cell.length_c   1.000
_cell.angle_alpha   90.00
_cell.angle_beta   90.00
_cell.angle_gamma   90.00
#
_symmetry.space_group_name_H-M   'P 1'
#
loop_
_entity.id
_entity.type
_entity.pdbx_description
1 polymer ?
#
loop_
_entity_poly.entity_id
_entity_poly.type
_entity_poly.pdbx_seq_one_letter_code
_entity_poly.pdbx_strand_id
1 'polypeptide(L)'
;SIEGGEKLHDTITTIPGSFKKTTQGLERLIARKQELKSKFPLIHLTCVINRGNVMDLVPLYKYANKLGVNVCNYVVSSPATYWHGKNYDQDHHLDRPTAPVEEIEPKKLSRQLSQIETLSQGFKTKLRFSPNYITVEEIVRYYSNKSSYKDYRCFIPWAKVAFSAYGDVFSCPHYRVGNLNDSSELTSWKSDRIKGFREKLK
;
A
#
# COMPACT_ATOMS: atom_id res chain seq x y z
N SER A 1 4.15 7.78 5.37
CA SER A 1 4.16 7.72 3.91
C SER A 1 4.65 9.04 3.36
N ILE A 2 5.21 9.07 2.15
CA ILE A 2 5.59 10.30 1.47
C ILE A 2 5.20 10.16 0.00
N GLU A 3 4.26 10.98 -0.47
CA GLU A 3 3.66 10.83 -1.80
C GLU A 3 4.36 11.61 -2.93
N GLY A 4 5.41 12.39 -2.64
CA GLY A 4 6.13 13.20 -3.61
C GLY A 4 6.81 14.40 -2.94
N GLY A 5 7.11 15.44 -3.73
CA GLY A 5 7.57 16.73 -3.19
C GLY A 5 6.53 17.43 -2.32
N GLU A 6 6.93 18.46 -1.56
CA GLU A 6 6.09 19.11 -0.53
C GLU A 6 4.69 19.50 -1.03
N LYS A 7 4.62 20.31 -2.09
CA LYS A 7 3.34 20.75 -2.66
C LYS A 7 2.45 19.58 -3.07
N LEU A 8 3.02 18.55 -3.69
CA LEU A 8 2.28 17.39 -4.16
C LEU A 8 1.80 16.52 -3.00
N HIS A 9 2.67 16.26 -2.02
CA HIS A 9 2.34 15.49 -0.84
C HIS A 9 1.21 16.14 -0.04
N ASP A 10 1.30 17.43 0.22
CA ASP A 10 0.26 18.16 0.96
C ASP A 10 -1.08 18.16 0.20
N THR A 11 -1.02 18.24 -1.13
CA THR A 11 -2.21 18.15 -2.01
C THR A 11 -2.85 16.76 -1.93
N ILE A 12 -2.06 15.68 -2.08
CA ILE A 12 -2.55 14.30 -2.04
C ILE A 12 -3.13 13.96 -0.67
N THR A 13 -2.45 14.39 0.41
CA THR A 13 -2.90 14.13 1.79
C THR A 13 -4.04 15.04 2.22
N THR A 14 -4.34 16.10 1.46
CA THR A 14 -5.30 17.17 1.80
C THR A 14 -4.97 17.92 3.10
N ILE A 15 -3.73 17.83 3.58
CA ILE A 15 -3.27 18.42 4.84
C ILE A 15 -2.06 19.31 4.56
N PRO A 16 -2.22 20.66 4.56
CA PRO A 16 -1.10 21.58 4.44
C PRO A 16 -0.04 21.38 5.55
N GLY A 17 1.24 21.39 5.17
CA GLY A 17 2.39 21.19 6.06
C GLY A 17 2.63 19.74 6.49
N SER A 18 1.86 18.77 5.99
CA SER A 18 2.00 17.37 6.37
C SER A 18 3.30 16.76 5.87
N PHE A 19 3.80 17.18 4.70
CA PHE A 19 5.09 16.79 4.18
C PHE A 19 6.20 17.16 5.15
N LYS A 20 6.27 18.45 5.52
CA LYS A 20 7.29 18.99 6.42
C LYS A 20 7.23 18.32 7.79
N LYS A 21 6.03 18.13 8.34
CA LYS A 21 5.84 17.42 9.61
C LYS A 21 6.37 15.98 9.53
N THR A 22 6.08 15.29 8.42
CA THR A 22 6.49 13.90 8.19
C THR A 22 7.99 13.76 8.00
N THR A 23 8.60 14.58 7.14
CA THR A 23 10.05 14.53 6.86
C THR A 23 10.87 14.91 8.08
N GLN A 24 10.50 15.99 8.78
CA GLN A 24 11.18 16.37 10.02
C GLN A 24 11.05 15.32 11.12
N GLY A 25 9.87 14.69 11.26
CA GLY A 25 9.67 13.59 12.20
C GLY A 25 10.56 12.38 11.88
N LEU A 26 10.62 12.00 10.61
CA LEU A 26 11.48 10.93 10.11
C LEU A 26 12.96 11.22 10.35
N GLU A 27 13.44 12.41 9.99
CA GLU A 27 14.83 12.81 10.15
C GLU A 27 15.24 12.84 11.62
N ARG A 28 14.40 13.39 12.52
CA ARG A 28 14.65 13.36 13.97
C ARG A 28 14.72 11.93 14.51
N LEU A 29 13.83 11.05 14.07
CA LEU A 29 13.84 9.64 14.47
C LEU A 29 15.14 8.95 14.03
N ILE A 30 15.59 9.22 12.80
CA ILE A 30 16.82 8.66 12.24
C ILE A 30 18.05 9.18 12.98
N ALA A 31 18.13 10.50 13.22
CA ALA A 31 19.21 11.10 14.00
C ALA A 31 19.30 10.47 15.40
N ARG A 32 18.15 10.35 16.09
CA ARG A 32 18.11 9.73 17.42
C ARG A 32 18.54 8.26 17.41
N LYS A 33 18.14 7.50 16.39
CA LYS A 33 18.56 6.10 16.21
C LYS A 33 20.07 6.00 16.00
N GLN A 34 20.68 6.92 15.26
CA GLN A 34 22.13 6.98 15.03
C GLN A 34 22.90 7.33 16.31
N GLU A 35 22.47 8.35 17.04
CA GLU A 35 23.04 8.73 18.34
C GLU A 35 23.07 7.54 19.32
N LEU A 36 21.96 6.81 19.40
CA LEU A 36 21.81 5.66 20.26
C LEU A 36 22.47 4.39 19.70
N LYS A 37 23.05 4.44 18.50
CA LYS A 37 23.54 3.27 17.74
C LYS A 37 22.51 2.13 17.68
N SER A 38 21.23 2.48 17.69
CA SER A 38 20.16 1.51 17.77
C SER A 38 19.89 0.87 16.41
N LYS A 39 19.67 -0.45 16.40
CA LYS A 39 19.17 -1.16 15.22
C LYS A 39 17.70 -0.87 14.94
N PHE A 40 16.93 -0.53 15.99
CA PHE A 40 15.48 -0.35 15.93
C PHE A 40 15.05 1.10 16.22
N PRO A 41 13.87 1.53 15.72
CA PRO A 41 12.97 0.78 14.85
C PRO A 41 13.55 0.58 13.44
N LEU A 42 13.07 -0.46 12.75
CA LEU A 42 13.23 -0.54 11.30
C LEU A 42 12.26 0.43 10.66
N ILE A 43 12.74 1.24 9.73
CA ILE A 43 11.97 2.32 9.13
C ILE A 43 11.63 1.92 7.70
N HIS A 44 10.34 2.05 7.40
CA HIS A 44 9.78 1.74 6.10
C HIS A 44 9.08 2.99 5.56
N LEU A 45 9.60 3.52 4.44
CA LEU A 45 8.95 4.60 3.70
C LEU A 45 8.04 3.99 2.65
N THR A 46 6.79 4.45 2.59
CA THR A 46 5.80 4.02 1.61
C THR A 46 5.30 5.22 0.81
N CYS A 47 5.10 5.02 -0.50
CA CYS A 47 4.53 5.96 -1.46
C CYS A 47 3.50 5.22 -2.32
N VAL A 48 2.32 5.80 -2.50
CA VAL A 48 1.32 5.29 -3.45
C VAL A 48 1.60 5.91 -4.81
N ILE A 49 1.89 5.08 -5.81
CA ILE A 49 2.12 5.55 -7.18
C ILE A 49 0.82 6.18 -7.70
N ASN A 50 0.91 7.33 -8.35
CA ASN A 50 -0.19 7.96 -9.05
C ASN A 50 0.34 8.83 -10.20
N ARG A 51 -0.55 9.34 -11.07
CA ARG A 51 -0.16 10.15 -12.22
C ARG A 51 0.60 11.42 -11.82
N GLY A 52 0.25 12.01 -10.69
CA GLY A 52 0.86 13.24 -10.18
C GLY A 52 2.32 13.05 -9.72
N ASN A 53 2.67 11.89 -9.17
CA ASN A 53 3.96 11.68 -8.50
C ASN A 53 5.00 10.87 -9.27
N VAL A 54 4.72 10.48 -10.52
CA VAL A 54 5.62 9.63 -11.32
C VAL A 54 7.04 10.17 -11.37
N MET A 55 7.21 11.49 -11.49
CA MET A 55 8.53 12.12 -11.56
C MET A 55 9.23 12.24 -10.21
N ASP A 56 8.50 12.04 -9.12
CA ASP A 56 9.02 12.11 -7.76
C ASP A 56 9.47 10.74 -7.25
N LEU A 57 9.14 9.63 -7.96
CA LEU A 57 9.47 8.28 -7.50
C LEU A 57 10.99 8.08 -7.34
N VAL A 58 11.78 8.47 -8.35
CA VAL A 58 13.26 8.35 -8.30
C VAL A 58 13.88 9.28 -7.24
N PRO A 59 13.57 10.60 -7.19
CA PRO A 59 14.02 11.48 -6.11
C PRO A 59 13.70 10.94 -4.72
N LEU A 60 12.50 10.39 -4.52
CA LEU A 60 12.08 9.82 -3.25
C LEU A 60 12.92 8.60 -2.86
N TYR A 61 13.27 7.73 -3.82
CA TYR A 61 14.14 6.58 -3.54
C TYR A 61 15.55 7.02 -3.10
N LYS A 62 16.10 8.03 -3.80
CA LYS A 62 17.39 8.64 -3.46
C LYS A 62 17.36 9.27 -2.06
N TYR A 63 16.28 9.97 -1.73
CA TYR A 63 16.07 10.55 -0.41
C TYR A 63 16.00 9.46 0.68
N ALA A 64 15.22 8.40 0.46
CA ALA A 64 15.13 7.27 1.39
C ALA A 64 16.51 6.62 1.65
N ASN A 65 17.30 6.43 0.59
CA ASN A 65 18.66 5.88 0.71
C ASN A 65 19.63 6.83 1.41
N LYS A 66 19.57 8.14 1.12
CA LYS A 66 20.38 9.16 1.82
C LYS A 66 20.15 9.11 3.33
N LEU A 67 18.91 8.92 3.75
CA LEU A 67 18.54 8.82 5.16
C LEU A 67 18.85 7.46 5.80
N GLY A 68 19.18 6.43 5.00
CA GLY A 68 19.40 5.08 5.51
C GLY A 68 18.11 4.38 5.97
N VAL A 69 16.97 4.70 5.35
CA VAL A 69 15.70 3.99 5.57
C VAL A 69 15.88 2.51 5.17
N ASN A 70 15.25 1.58 5.90
CA ASN A 70 15.45 0.15 5.63
C ASN A 70 14.78 -0.32 4.35
N VAL A 71 13.54 0.13 4.11
CA VAL A 71 12.75 -0.23 2.93
C VAL A 71 12.09 1.02 2.34
N CYS A 72 12.13 1.17 1.02
CA CYS A 72 11.31 2.11 0.28
C CYS A 72 10.32 1.31 -0.57
N ASN A 73 9.03 1.47 -0.31
CA ASN A 73 7.96 0.72 -0.96
C ASN A 73 7.09 1.61 -1.81
N TYR A 74 6.87 1.19 -3.05
CA TYR A 74 5.93 1.82 -3.94
C TYR A 74 4.72 0.91 -4.10
N VAL A 75 3.55 1.43 -3.77
CA VAL A 75 2.28 0.71 -3.76
C VAL A 75 1.47 1.15 -4.97
N VAL A 76 0.86 0.21 -5.70
CA VAL A 76 -0.13 0.57 -6.71
C VAL A 76 -1.34 1.22 -6.04
N SER A 77 -1.83 2.33 -6.61
CA SER A 77 -3.08 2.94 -6.19
C SER A 77 -4.21 1.94 -6.34
N SER A 78 -5.19 1.98 -5.44
CA SER A 78 -6.33 1.09 -5.52
C SER A 78 -7.62 1.90 -5.68
N PRO A 79 -8.38 1.70 -6.77
CA PRO A 79 -9.59 2.46 -7.06
C PRO A 79 -10.85 1.90 -6.38
N ALA A 80 -10.71 0.85 -5.56
CA ALA A 80 -11.86 0.32 -4.83
C ALA A 80 -12.36 1.32 -3.80
N THR A 81 -13.68 1.38 -3.62
CA THR A 81 -14.30 2.28 -2.65
C THR A 81 -14.03 1.75 -1.24
N TYR A 82 -13.34 2.56 -0.43
CA TYR A 82 -12.99 2.22 0.94
C TYR A 82 -13.75 3.05 1.94
N TRP A 83 -14.35 2.38 2.92
CA TRP A 83 -14.85 3.03 4.12
C TRP A 83 -14.64 2.12 5.33
N HIS A 84 -14.24 2.73 6.44
CA HIS A 84 -14.11 2.07 7.73
C HIS A 84 -14.89 2.89 8.75
N GLY A 85 -16.20 2.76 8.69
CA GLY A 85 -17.12 3.34 9.66
C GLY A 85 -17.58 2.29 10.66
N LYS A 86 -17.94 2.72 11.86
CA LYS A 86 -18.73 1.89 12.77
C LYS A 86 -20.01 1.49 12.04
N ASN A 87 -20.35 0.20 12.03
CA ASN A 87 -21.52 -0.35 11.32
C ASN A 87 -21.52 -0.15 9.79
N TYR A 88 -20.35 0.05 9.16
CA TYR A 88 -20.28 0.13 7.71
C TYR A 88 -20.63 -1.23 7.07
N ASP A 89 -21.68 -1.24 6.25
CA ASP A 89 -22.01 -2.36 5.38
C ASP A 89 -21.27 -2.20 4.05
N GLN A 90 -20.33 -3.10 3.79
CA GLN A 90 -19.51 -3.09 2.59
C GLN A 90 -20.02 -4.04 1.51
N ASP A 91 -21.02 -4.89 1.78
CA ASP A 91 -21.36 -6.01 0.90
C ASP A 91 -21.83 -5.49 -0.46
N HIS A 92 -22.61 -4.42 -0.47
CA HIS A 92 -23.03 -3.72 -1.70
C HIS A 92 -21.87 -3.18 -2.54
N HIS A 93 -20.71 -2.90 -1.93
CA HIS A 93 -19.53 -2.44 -2.65
C HIS A 93 -18.70 -3.59 -3.23
N LEU A 94 -18.85 -4.82 -2.73
CA LEU A 94 -18.10 -5.99 -3.22
C LEU A 94 -18.58 -6.46 -4.58
N ASP A 95 -19.86 -6.28 -4.87
CA ASP A 95 -20.48 -6.72 -6.13
C ASP A 95 -20.34 -5.64 -7.23
N ARG A 96 -19.71 -4.50 -6.93
CA ARG A 96 -19.48 -3.42 -7.90
C ARG A 96 -18.14 -3.62 -8.61
N PRO A 97 -18.10 -3.54 -9.95
CA PRO A 97 -16.84 -3.48 -10.67
C PRO A 97 -15.99 -2.31 -10.19
N THR A 98 -14.70 -2.56 -10.00
CA THR A 98 -13.76 -1.49 -9.63
C THR A 98 -13.66 -0.48 -10.76
N ALA A 99 -13.63 0.82 -10.43
CA ALA A 99 -13.36 1.86 -11.41
C ALA A 99 -11.97 1.68 -12.03
N PRO A 100 -11.76 2.12 -13.29
CA PRO A 100 -10.43 2.20 -13.88
C PRO A 100 -9.49 3.05 -13.00
N VAL A 101 -8.21 2.70 -12.98
CA VAL A 101 -7.20 3.57 -12.37
C VAL A 101 -6.92 4.78 -13.25
N GLU A 102 -6.50 5.87 -12.63
CA GLU A 102 -5.97 7.03 -13.33
C GLU A 102 -4.73 6.59 -14.13
N GLU A 103 -4.79 6.74 -15.45
CA GLU A 103 -3.75 6.25 -16.34
C GLU A 103 -2.44 7.02 -16.17
N ILE A 104 -1.34 6.31 -16.33
CA ILE A 104 0.00 6.90 -16.34
C ILE A 104 0.65 6.57 -17.68
N GLU A 105 1.28 7.57 -18.30
CA GLU A 105 2.00 7.38 -19.56
C GLU A 105 3.01 6.21 -19.45
N PRO A 106 2.84 5.11 -20.21
CA PRO A 106 3.57 3.87 -19.97
C PRO A 106 5.09 4.00 -20.04
N LYS A 107 5.61 4.75 -21.02
CA LYS A 107 7.05 4.96 -21.20
C LYS A 107 7.66 5.73 -20.03
N LYS A 108 6.95 6.76 -19.55
CA LYS A 108 7.37 7.58 -18.41
C LYS A 108 7.43 6.74 -17.13
N LEU A 109 6.39 5.95 -16.85
CA LEU A 109 6.33 5.10 -15.67
C LEU A 109 7.40 4.00 -15.70
N SER A 110 7.50 3.27 -16.82
CA SER A 110 8.51 2.24 -17.03
C SER A 110 9.92 2.79 -16.77
N ARG A 111 10.25 3.95 -17.38
CA ARG A 111 11.55 4.59 -17.18
C ARG A 111 11.85 4.90 -15.71
N GLN A 112 10.88 5.42 -14.96
CA GLN A 112 11.08 5.75 -13.54
C GLN A 112 11.26 4.50 -12.68
N LEU A 113 10.43 3.47 -12.89
CA LEU A 113 10.50 2.23 -12.11
C LEU A 113 11.78 1.44 -12.41
N SER A 114 12.17 1.28 -13.68
CA SER A 114 13.43 0.60 -14.05
C SER A 114 14.66 1.35 -13.53
N GLN A 115 14.62 2.68 -13.49
CA GLN A 115 15.68 3.48 -12.86
C GLN A 115 15.79 3.20 -11.36
N ILE A 116 14.67 3.03 -10.66
CA ILE A 116 14.64 2.68 -9.24
C ILE A 116 15.21 1.27 -9.02
N GLU A 117 14.87 0.30 -9.88
CA GLU A 117 15.46 -1.05 -9.83
C GLU A 117 16.96 -1.02 -10.01
N THR A 118 17.48 -0.26 -10.98
CA THR A 118 18.92 -0.11 -11.20
C THR A 118 19.61 0.51 -9.99
N LEU A 119 19.05 1.59 -9.43
CA LEU A 119 19.58 2.21 -8.20
C LEU A 119 19.59 1.23 -7.03
N SER A 120 18.60 0.33 -6.95
CA SER A 120 18.45 -0.60 -5.84
C SER A 120 19.58 -1.63 -5.71
N GLN A 121 20.30 -1.88 -6.80
CA GLN A 121 21.46 -2.78 -6.82
C GLN A 121 22.64 -2.22 -6.01
N GLY A 122 22.79 -0.88 -5.95
CA GLY A 122 23.86 -0.20 -5.20
C GLY A 122 23.40 0.45 -3.89
N PHE A 123 22.10 0.55 -3.65
CA PHE A 123 21.55 1.23 -2.47
C PHE A 123 21.44 0.31 -1.26
N LYS A 124 21.64 0.88 -0.07
CA LYS A 124 21.44 0.15 1.19
C LYS A 124 19.96 -0.03 1.50
N THR A 125 19.14 0.95 1.13
CA THR A 125 17.67 0.89 1.25
C THR A 125 17.10 -0.14 0.29
N LYS A 126 16.35 -1.11 0.82
CA LYS A 126 15.72 -2.14 -0.01
C LYS A 126 14.53 -1.57 -0.76
N LEU A 127 14.48 -1.83 -2.06
CA LEU A 127 13.33 -1.56 -2.90
C LEU A 127 12.23 -2.60 -2.64
N ARG A 128 10.98 -2.15 -2.61
CA ARG A 128 9.81 -3.01 -2.65
C ARG A 128 8.75 -2.41 -3.57
N PHE A 129 8.10 -3.26 -4.35
CA PHE A 129 6.83 -2.95 -4.98
C PHE A 129 5.71 -3.71 -4.27
N SER A 130 4.55 -3.08 -4.15
CA SER A 130 3.34 -3.68 -3.57
C SER A 130 2.21 -3.66 -4.61
N PRO A 131 1.60 -4.83 -4.92
CA PRO A 131 1.73 -6.13 -4.27
C PRO A 131 3.13 -6.75 -4.34
N ASN A 132 3.50 -7.57 -3.34
CA ASN A 132 4.83 -8.18 -3.31
C ASN A 132 5.09 -8.98 -4.59
N TYR A 133 6.32 -8.87 -5.12
CA TYR A 133 6.79 -9.54 -6.34
C TYR A 133 6.19 -9.04 -7.66
N ILE A 134 5.36 -7.99 -7.65
CA ILE A 134 4.90 -7.37 -8.89
C ILE A 134 6.09 -6.79 -9.67
N THR A 135 6.14 -7.03 -10.98
CA THR A 135 7.20 -6.50 -11.86
C THR A 135 6.89 -5.10 -12.36
N VAL A 136 7.90 -4.41 -12.91
CA VAL A 136 7.72 -3.11 -13.56
C VAL A 136 6.71 -3.18 -14.71
N GLU A 137 6.77 -4.22 -15.53
CA GLU A 137 5.86 -4.44 -16.65
C GLU A 137 4.42 -4.59 -16.17
N GLU A 138 4.21 -5.33 -15.07
CA GLU A 138 2.90 -5.51 -14.47
C GLU A 138 2.35 -4.23 -13.86
N ILE A 139 3.19 -3.41 -13.21
CA ILE A 139 2.80 -2.08 -12.71
C ILE A 139 2.41 -1.18 -13.89
N VAL A 140 3.19 -1.17 -14.98
CA VAL A 140 2.89 -0.37 -16.17
C VAL A 140 1.58 -0.83 -16.82
N ARG A 141 1.37 -2.15 -16.93
CA ARG A 141 0.13 -2.75 -17.42
C ARG A 141 -1.07 -2.36 -16.55
N TYR A 142 -0.88 -2.32 -15.23
CA TYR A 142 -1.90 -1.89 -14.26
C TYR A 142 -2.35 -0.45 -14.51
N TYR A 143 -1.41 0.49 -14.60
CA TYR A 143 -1.71 1.90 -14.89
C TYR A 143 -2.08 2.19 -16.35
N SER A 144 -2.08 1.18 -17.21
CA SER A 144 -2.64 1.25 -18.56
C SER A 144 -4.04 0.64 -18.64
N ASN A 145 -4.65 0.28 -17.49
CA ASN A 145 -5.92 -0.45 -17.41
C ASN A 145 -5.95 -1.73 -18.27
N LYS A 146 -4.80 -2.38 -18.45
CA LYS A 146 -4.62 -3.61 -19.26
C LYS A 146 -4.34 -4.85 -18.42
N SER A 147 -4.41 -4.75 -17.10
CA SER A 147 -4.26 -5.90 -16.21
C SER A 147 -5.53 -6.75 -16.20
N SER A 148 -5.36 -8.06 -16.15
CA SER A 148 -6.44 -9.03 -16.02
C SER A 148 -6.37 -9.69 -14.63
N TYR A 149 -7.47 -9.69 -13.88
CA TYR A 149 -7.53 -10.37 -12.59
C TYR A 149 -7.33 -11.88 -12.70
N LYS A 150 -7.55 -12.48 -13.89
CA LYS A 150 -7.32 -13.92 -14.14
C LYS A 150 -5.84 -14.28 -14.07
N ASP A 151 -4.95 -13.31 -14.22
CA ASP A 151 -3.50 -13.51 -14.20
C ASP A 151 -2.98 -13.60 -12.75
N TYR A 152 -3.83 -13.31 -11.77
CA TYR A 152 -3.45 -13.17 -10.36
C TYR A 152 -4.33 -14.01 -9.45
N ARG A 153 -3.71 -14.59 -8.43
CA ARG A 153 -4.44 -15.27 -7.34
C ARG A 153 -4.17 -14.56 -6.02
N CYS A 154 -5.23 -14.04 -5.40
CA CYS A 154 -5.13 -13.41 -4.09
C CYS A 154 -5.24 -14.47 -2.99
N PHE A 155 -4.21 -14.62 -2.15
CA PHE A 155 -4.21 -15.55 -1.02
C PHE A 155 -4.57 -14.90 0.32
N ILE A 156 -4.78 -13.58 0.34
CA ILE A 156 -5.15 -12.83 1.56
C ILE A 156 -6.32 -13.47 2.31
N PRO A 157 -7.40 -13.95 1.65
CA PRO A 157 -8.51 -14.59 2.34
C PRO A 157 -8.18 -15.90 3.06
N TRP A 158 -6.99 -16.47 2.83
CA TRP A 158 -6.46 -17.68 3.49
C TRP A 158 -5.28 -17.41 4.42
N ALA A 159 -4.70 -16.20 4.40
CA ALA A 159 -3.51 -15.89 5.17
C ALA A 159 -3.62 -14.69 6.14
N LYS A 160 -4.66 -13.84 6.05
CA LYS A 160 -4.73 -12.59 6.83
C LYS A 160 -6.05 -12.41 7.56
N VAL A 161 -5.96 -12.10 8.85
CA VAL A 161 -7.08 -11.56 9.63
C VAL A 161 -6.74 -10.12 10.01
N ALA A 162 -7.73 -9.23 9.97
CA ALA A 162 -7.62 -7.85 10.47
C ALA A 162 -8.78 -7.55 11.41
N PHE A 163 -8.56 -6.59 12.32
CA PHE A 163 -9.53 -6.18 13.33
C PHE A 163 -9.73 -4.67 13.29
N SER A 164 -10.97 -4.20 13.40
CA SER A 164 -11.26 -2.77 13.65
C SER A 164 -11.10 -2.43 15.13
N ALA A 165 -11.04 -1.14 15.44
CA ALA A 165 -11.10 -0.65 16.82
C ALA A 165 -12.44 -0.96 17.53
N TYR A 166 -13.47 -1.37 16.79
CA TYR A 166 -14.78 -1.78 17.31
C TYR A 166 -14.91 -3.30 17.48
N GLY A 167 -13.83 -4.05 17.22
CA GLY A 167 -13.80 -5.50 17.30
C GLY A 167 -14.25 -6.23 16.02
N ASP A 168 -14.56 -5.53 14.93
CA ASP A 168 -14.97 -6.20 13.69
C ASP A 168 -13.82 -7.00 13.11
N VAL A 169 -14.11 -8.22 12.64
CA VAL A 169 -13.12 -9.14 12.07
C VAL A 169 -13.22 -9.12 10.56
N PHE A 170 -12.08 -9.05 9.87
CA PHE A 170 -11.95 -8.99 8.42
C PHE A 170 -10.95 -10.00 7.88
N SER A 171 -11.17 -10.49 6.65
CA SER A 171 -10.26 -11.44 5.97
C SER A 171 -9.53 -10.82 4.78
N CYS A 172 -10.28 -10.13 3.92
CA CYS A 172 -9.77 -9.06 3.08
C CYS A 172 -9.99 -7.76 3.86
N PRO A 173 -9.16 -6.70 3.75
CA PRO A 173 -9.38 -5.46 4.50
C PRO A 173 -10.81 -4.88 4.39
N HIS A 174 -11.63 -5.37 3.45
CA HIS A 174 -13.01 -4.95 3.21
C HIS A 174 -14.00 -6.13 3.16
N TYR A 175 -13.71 -7.27 3.81
CA TYR A 175 -14.69 -8.35 3.94
C TYR A 175 -14.84 -8.73 5.42
N ARG A 176 -15.84 -8.12 6.06
CA ARG A 176 -16.23 -8.37 7.46
C ARG A 176 -16.81 -9.76 7.56
N VAL A 177 -16.27 -10.54 8.48
CA VAL A 177 -16.65 -11.93 8.74
C VAL A 177 -17.27 -12.11 10.14
N GLY A 178 -17.27 -11.08 10.99
CA GLY A 178 -17.91 -11.08 12.30
C GLY A 178 -17.44 -9.94 13.21
N ASN A 179 -17.68 -10.06 14.51
CA ASN A 179 -17.14 -9.18 15.55
C ASN A 179 -16.59 -10.01 16.74
N LEU A 180 -15.53 -9.53 17.38
CA LEU A 180 -14.86 -10.17 18.52
C LEU A 180 -15.73 -10.25 19.78
N ASN A 181 -16.73 -9.37 19.91
CA ASN A 181 -17.59 -9.30 21.09
C ASN A 181 -18.81 -10.21 21.00
N ASP A 182 -19.04 -10.86 19.85
CA ASP A 182 -20.16 -11.78 19.67
C ASP A 182 -19.82 -13.13 20.34
N SER A 183 -20.67 -13.58 21.26
CA SER A 183 -20.41 -14.71 22.17
C SER A 183 -20.50 -16.12 21.53
N SER A 184 -20.58 -16.23 20.21
CA SER A 184 -20.57 -17.51 19.50
C SER A 184 -19.18 -17.83 18.95
N GLU A 185 -18.63 -18.97 19.37
CA GLU A 185 -17.36 -19.61 18.97
C GLU A 185 -16.52 -18.88 17.89
N LEU A 186 -15.54 -18.09 18.37
CA LEU A 186 -14.29 -17.78 17.68
C LEU A 186 -14.44 -17.34 16.21
N THR A 187 -14.65 -16.03 16.03
CA THR A 187 -14.03 -15.21 14.96
C THR A 187 -13.67 -15.99 13.71
N SER A 188 -14.70 -16.20 12.91
CA SER A 188 -14.91 -17.36 12.07
C SER A 188 -14.04 -17.39 10.81
N TRP A 189 -12.75 -17.67 10.95
CA TRP A 189 -11.88 -18.00 9.81
C TRP A 189 -12.33 -19.25 9.02
N LYS A 190 -13.26 -20.01 9.62
CA LYS A 190 -13.95 -21.16 9.06
C LYS A 190 -15.47 -20.97 8.92
N SER A 191 -16.02 -19.76 9.06
CA SER A 191 -17.47 -19.56 8.80
C SER A 191 -17.84 -19.92 7.38
N ASP A 192 -19.13 -20.19 7.18
CA ASP A 192 -19.70 -20.33 5.86
C ASP A 192 -19.58 -19.04 5.04
N ARG A 193 -19.60 -17.87 5.71
CA ARG A 193 -19.35 -16.58 5.07
C ARG A 193 -17.96 -16.50 4.45
N ILE A 194 -16.90 -16.84 5.18
CA ILE A 194 -15.54 -16.81 4.61
C ILE A 194 -15.29 -17.95 3.61
N LYS A 195 -15.89 -19.13 3.81
CA LYS A 195 -15.86 -20.22 2.81
C LYS A 195 -16.51 -19.77 1.50
N GLY A 196 -17.72 -19.17 1.57
CA GLY A 196 -18.43 -18.65 0.42
C GLY A 196 -17.64 -17.57 -0.32
N PHE A 197 -16.99 -16.67 0.39
CA PHE A 197 -16.10 -15.67 -0.23
C PHE A 197 -14.90 -16.31 -0.95
N ARG A 198 -14.28 -17.34 -0.36
CA ARG A 198 -13.16 -18.08 -0.97
C ARG A 198 -13.57 -18.82 -2.24
N GLU A 199 -14.79 -19.37 -2.30
CA GLU A 199 -15.32 -20.02 -3.51
C GLU A 199 -15.51 -19.02 -4.66
N LYS A 200 -15.91 -17.77 -4.38
CA LYS A 200 -16.02 -16.70 -5.40
C LYS A 200 -14.67 -16.30 -6.03
N LEU A 201 -13.55 -16.68 -5.42
CA LEU A 201 -12.19 -16.32 -5.84
C LEU A 201 -11.42 -17.47 -6.49
N LYS A 202 -12.02 -18.67 -6.57
CA LYS A 202 -11.50 -19.79 -7.36
C LYS A 202 -11.89 -19.61 -8.81
#